data_AF-A0AAV4XE56-F1
#
_entry.id   AF-A0AAV4XE56-F1
#
_cell.length_a   1.000
_cell.length_b   1.000
_cell.length_c   1.000
_cell.angle_alpha   90.00
_cell.angle_beta   90.00
_cell.angle_gamma   90.00
#
_symmetry.space_group_name_H-M   'P 1'
#
loop_
_entity.id
_entity.type
_entity.pdbx_description
1 polymer ?
#
loop_
_entity_poly.entity_id
_entity_poly.type
_entity_poly.pdbx_seq_one_letter_code
_entity_poly.pdbx_strand_id
1 'polypeptide(L)'
;MERENFILKWAHSSCRGNPSFLSDNILLIPFDFTLKTCNLKGKSLKCSDRPGKRIGCITATPELGVIALSERKEKSSIYILDYPRMNTISELQRGNNEEYIALMFTGCSIWCL
;
A
#
# COMPACT_ATOMS: atom_id res chain seq x y z
N MET A 1 -7.44 8.88 -36.60
CA MET A 1 -7.06 8.61 -35.20
C MET A 1 -7.98 9.43 -34.33
N GLU A 2 -9.03 8.81 -33.80
CA GLU A 2 -9.82 9.43 -32.73
C GLU A 2 -8.89 9.59 -31.52
N ARG A 3 -8.78 10.81 -31.01
CA ARG A 3 -8.09 11.04 -29.74
C ARG A 3 -9.04 10.58 -28.65
N GLU A 4 -8.69 9.51 -27.95
CA GLU A 4 -9.39 9.16 -26.72
C GLU A 4 -9.32 10.37 -25.77
N ASN A 5 -10.49 10.86 -25.37
CA ASN A 5 -10.58 11.95 -24.41
C ASN A 5 -10.04 11.45 -23.06
N PHE A 6 -9.00 12.08 -22.55
CA PHE A 6 -8.53 11.83 -21.19
C PHE A 6 -9.61 12.27 -20.20
N ILE A 7 -10.10 11.34 -19.39
CA ILE A 7 -11.07 11.61 -18.32
C ILE A 7 -10.37 11.40 -16.99
N LEU A 8 -10.12 12.49 -16.26
CA LEU A 8 -9.65 12.43 -14.88
C LEU A 8 -10.74 11.80 -14.01
N LYS A 9 -10.52 10.57 -13.55
CA LYS A 9 -11.48 9.87 -12.69
C LYS A 9 -11.35 10.27 -11.22
N TRP A 10 -10.15 10.65 -10.79
CA TRP A 10 -9.87 10.85 -9.38
C TRP A 10 -8.55 11.61 -9.14
N ALA A 11 -8.47 12.33 -8.01
CA ALA A 11 -7.26 12.97 -7.52
C ALA A 11 -7.22 12.90 -5.98
N HIS A 12 -6.01 12.89 -5.41
CA HIS A 12 -5.80 13.06 -3.97
C HIS A 12 -4.63 13.98 -3.68
N SER A 13 -4.60 14.48 -2.45
CA SER A 13 -3.47 15.22 -1.91
C SER A 13 -2.21 14.35 -1.90
N SER A 14 -1.05 15.00 -2.08
CA SER A 14 0.26 14.36 -1.93
C SER A 14 0.34 13.62 -0.60
N CYS A 15 0.78 12.36 -0.67
CA CYS A 15 1.05 11.52 0.49
C CYS A 15 2.50 11.05 0.40
N ARG A 16 3.18 10.95 1.53
CA ARG A 16 4.52 10.34 1.57
C ARG A 16 4.37 8.82 1.42
N GLY A 17 5.19 8.23 0.57
CA GLY A 17 5.11 6.82 0.19
C GLY A 17 4.32 6.61 -1.09
N ASN A 18 4.64 5.53 -1.81
CA ASN A 18 4.03 5.23 -3.10
C ASN A 18 2.72 4.46 -2.91
N PRO A 19 1.64 4.81 -3.64
CA PRO A 19 0.47 3.96 -3.75
C PRO A 19 0.84 2.58 -4.29
N SER A 20 0.05 1.56 -3.92
CA SER A 20 0.19 0.19 -4.42
C SER A 20 -1.16 -0.36 -4.82
N PHE A 21 -1.21 -1.22 -5.83
CA PHE A 21 -2.46 -1.88 -6.20
C PHE A 21 -2.73 -3.08 -5.28
N LEU A 22 -3.98 -3.23 -4.83
CA LEU A 22 -4.51 -4.41 -4.15
C LEU A 22 -5.31 -5.32 -5.10
N SER A 23 -5.63 -4.80 -6.28
CA SER A 23 -6.18 -5.49 -7.46
C SER A 23 -6.19 -4.48 -8.62
N ASP A 24 -6.59 -4.91 -9.82
CA ASP A 24 -6.77 -4.03 -10.99
C ASP A 24 -7.71 -2.84 -10.74
N ASN A 25 -8.58 -2.93 -9.73
CA ASN A 25 -9.60 -1.93 -9.45
C ASN A 25 -9.46 -1.25 -8.09
N ILE A 26 -8.49 -1.65 -7.25
CA ILE A 26 -8.33 -1.12 -5.89
C ILE A 26 -6.92 -0.60 -5.71
N LEU A 27 -6.82 0.70 -5.45
CA LEU A 27 -5.57 1.37 -5.09
C LEU A 27 -5.47 1.50 -3.57
N LEU A 28 -4.37 1.05 -2.99
CA LEU A 28 -3.97 1.28 -1.61
C LEU A 28 -3.08 2.50 -1.53
N ILE A 29 -3.39 3.41 -0.61
CA ILE A 29 -2.75 4.70 -0.49
C ILE A 29 -2.36 4.90 0.97
N PRO A 30 -1.07 5.13 1.27
CA PRO A 30 -0.65 5.47 2.62
C PRO A 30 -1.10 6.89 2.93
N PHE A 31 -1.71 7.11 4.10
CA PHE A 31 -2.16 8.43 4.52
C PHE A 31 -1.87 8.65 6.01
N ASP A 32 -0.66 9.12 6.30
CA ASP A 32 -0.13 9.32 7.66
C ASP A 32 -0.35 8.10 8.56
N PHE A 33 -1.39 8.12 9.39
CA PHE A 33 -1.71 7.06 10.36
C PHE A 33 -2.73 6.04 9.85
N THR A 34 -3.19 6.21 8.61
CA THR A 34 -4.28 5.42 8.03
C THR A 34 -3.88 4.86 6.68
N LEU A 35 -4.55 3.78 6.29
CA LEU A 35 -4.50 3.25 4.94
C LEU A 35 -5.83 3.53 4.27
N LYS A 36 -5.77 4.13 3.08
CA LYS A 36 -6.95 4.39 2.25
C LYS A 36 -6.96 3.39 1.12
N THR A 37 -8.10 2.72 0.92
CA THR A 37 -8.34 1.94 -0.29
C THR A 37 -9.36 2.67 -1.16
N CYS A 38 -9.02 2.90 -2.42
CA CYS A 38 -9.86 3.57 -3.39
C CYS A 38 -10.26 2.60 -4.50
N ASN A 39 -11.56 2.52 -4.78
CA ASN A 39 -12.05 1.82 -5.97
C ASN A 39 -11.94 2.75 -7.19
N LEU A 40 -11.14 2.36 -8.18
CA LEU A 40 -10.88 3.13 -9.40
C LEU A 40 -12.10 3.31 -10.32
N LYS A 41 -13.20 2.60 -10.04
CA LYS A 41 -14.51 2.86 -10.66
C LYS A 41 -15.22 4.09 -10.09
N GLY A 42 -14.58 4.85 -9.17
CA GLY A 42 -15.06 6.13 -8.65
C GLY A 42 -16.14 6.03 -7.57
N LYS A 43 -16.30 4.85 -6.95
CA LYS A 43 -17.47 4.57 -6.10
C LYS A 43 -17.22 4.57 -4.59
N SER A 44 -15.98 4.43 -4.13
CA SER A 44 -15.72 4.37 -2.69
C SER A 44 -14.27 4.64 -2.30
N LEU A 45 -14.12 5.37 -1.19
CA LEU A 45 -12.91 5.48 -0.40
C LEU A 45 -13.20 4.83 0.95
N LYS A 46 -12.48 3.76 1.29
CA LYS A 46 -12.54 3.16 2.61
C LYS A 46 -11.25 3.52 3.34
N CYS A 47 -11.38 4.10 4.52
CA CYS A 47 -10.28 4.22 5.47
C CYS A 47 -10.29 2.95 6.32
N SER A 48 -9.18 2.23 6.36
CA SER A 48 -8.94 1.25 7.41
C SER A 48 -8.07 1.90 8.45
N ASP A 49 -8.60 2.03 9.66
CA ASP A 49 -7.82 2.45 10.81
C ASP A 49 -6.88 1.30 11.17
N ARG A 50 -5.59 1.49 10.91
CA ARG A 50 -4.58 0.73 11.63
C ARG A 50 -4.33 1.49 12.94
N PRO A 51 -4.43 0.85 14.11
CA PRO A 51 -4.01 1.50 15.34
C PRO A 51 -2.50 1.79 15.30
N GLY A 52 -2.16 3.05 15.56
CA GLY A 52 -0.83 3.48 15.95
C GLY A 52 0.22 3.57 14.84
N LYS A 53 0.85 4.75 14.82
CA LYS A 53 2.11 5.17 14.15
C LYS A 53 2.01 5.51 12.66
N ARG A 54 2.79 6.53 12.29
CA ARG A 54 2.85 7.07 10.92
C ARG A 54 3.45 6.04 9.98
N ILE A 55 2.88 5.89 8.80
CA ILE A 55 3.34 4.99 7.75
C ILE A 55 4.49 5.68 7.01
N GLY A 56 5.61 4.96 6.85
CA GLY A 56 6.76 5.44 6.07
C GLY A 56 6.59 5.12 4.60
N CYS A 57 6.46 3.84 4.28
CA CYS A 57 6.18 3.36 2.94
C CYS A 57 5.34 2.07 2.97
N ILE A 58 4.74 1.74 1.82
CA ILE A 58 3.87 0.58 1.64
C ILE A 58 4.16 -0.11 0.31
N THR A 59 3.78 -1.38 0.23
CA THR A 59 3.64 -2.14 -1.02
C THR A 59 2.63 -3.26 -0.78
N ALA A 60 2.04 -3.78 -1.83
CA ALA A 60 1.09 -4.88 -1.77
C ALA A 60 1.37 -5.89 -2.88
N THR A 61 0.99 -7.14 -2.64
CA THR A 61 0.90 -8.18 -3.66
C THR A 61 -0.54 -8.71 -3.65
N PRO A 62 -1.37 -8.25 -4.61
CA PRO A 62 -2.76 -8.68 -4.76
C PRO A 62 -2.95 -10.19 -4.76
N GLU A 63 -2.01 -10.90 -5.39
CA GLU A 63 -2.06 -12.34 -5.66
C GLU A 63 -2.02 -13.16 -4.38
N LEU A 64 -1.25 -12.69 -3.40
CA LEU A 64 -1.14 -13.31 -2.09
C LEU A 64 -2.08 -12.67 -1.07
N GLY A 65 -2.76 -11.57 -1.44
CA GLY A 65 -3.62 -10.82 -0.54
C GLY A 65 -2.86 -10.25 0.66
N VAL A 66 -1.61 -9.81 0.48
CA VAL A 66 -0.80 -9.24 1.56
C VAL A 66 -0.30 -7.84 1.28
N ILE A 67 -0.08 -7.10 2.36
CA ILE A 67 0.47 -5.74 2.37
C ILE A 67 1.75 -5.77 3.19
N ALA A 68 2.83 -5.17 2.71
CA ALA A 68 3.98 -4.81 3.51
C ALA A 68 3.98 -3.31 3.78
N LEU A 69 4.25 -2.92 5.02
CA LEU A 69 4.41 -1.52 5.38
C LEU A 69 5.50 -1.30 6.44
N SER A 70 6.10 -0.12 6.42
CA SER A 70 7.01 0.33 7.47
C SER A 70 6.40 1.48 8.28
N GLU A 71 6.88 1.65 9.49
CA GLU A 71 6.65 2.86 10.27
C GLU A 71 7.60 3.98 9.81
N ARG A 72 7.16 5.22 9.96
CA ARG A 72 7.95 6.43 9.73
C ARG A 72 8.73 6.76 10.99
N LYS A 73 9.80 6.00 11.22
CA LYS A 73 10.77 6.22 12.30
C LYS A 73 12.09 5.54 11.97
N GLU A 74 13.14 5.95 12.66
CA GLU A 74 14.38 5.20 12.76
C GLU A 74 14.15 3.83 13.40
N LYS A 75 14.94 2.82 13.01
CA LYS A 75 14.80 1.44 13.53
C LYS A 75 13.37 0.91 13.38
N SER A 76 12.75 1.23 12.25
CA SER A 76 11.41 0.74 11.95
C SER A 76 11.42 -0.76 11.67
N SER A 77 10.42 -1.47 12.20
CA SER A 77 10.07 -2.79 11.70
C SER A 77 9.33 -2.68 10.36
N ILE A 78 9.35 -3.75 9.57
CA ILE A 78 8.44 -3.93 8.43
C ILE A 78 7.36 -4.91 8.88
N TYR A 79 6.10 -4.54 8.71
CA TYR A 79 4.95 -5.37 9.05
C TYR A 79 4.35 -5.96 7.78
N ILE A 80 4.08 -7.26 7.80
CA ILE A 80 3.31 -7.97 6.77
C ILE A 80 1.90 -8.17 7.32
N LEU A 81 0.91 -7.68 6.58
CA LEU A 81 -0.50 -7.73 6.94
C LEU A 81 -1.30 -8.59 5.97
N ASP A 82 -2.34 -9.28 6.46
CA ASP A 82 -3.35 -9.87 5.59
C ASP A 82 -4.33 -8.80 5.08
N TYR A 83 -4.78 -8.94 3.85
CA TYR A 83 -5.85 -8.11 3.28
C TYR A 83 -7.06 -9.01 2.98
N PRO A 84 -8.31 -8.59 3.30
CA PRO A 84 -8.74 -7.27 3.78
C PRO A 84 -8.81 -7.11 5.30
N ARG A 85 -8.36 -8.09 6.09
CA ARG A 85 -8.55 -8.11 7.55
C ARG A 85 -7.58 -7.20 8.30
N MET A 86 -6.43 -6.89 7.71
CA MET A 86 -5.40 -5.98 8.23
C MET A 86 -4.73 -6.44 9.53
N ASN A 87 -4.74 -7.74 9.81
CA ASN A 87 -4.00 -8.36 10.91
C ASN A 87 -2.53 -8.49 10.56
N THR A 88 -1.65 -8.33 11.54
CA THR A 88 -0.21 -8.59 11.34
C THR A 88 0.04 -10.09 11.29
N ILE A 89 0.56 -10.57 10.16
CA ILE A 89 0.98 -11.96 9.96
C ILE A 89 2.46 -12.13 10.35
N SER A 90 3.28 -11.12 10.07
CA SER A 90 4.72 -11.17 10.34
C SER A 90 5.29 -9.79 10.61
N GLU A 91 6.35 -9.75 11.40
CA GLU A 91 7.16 -8.57 11.65
C GLU A 91 8.62 -8.89 11.30
N LEU A 92 9.18 -8.13 10.36
CA LEU A 92 10.58 -8.19 10.00
C LEU A 92 11.31 -7.07 10.74
N GLN A 93 11.99 -7.42 11.82
CA GLN A 93 12.90 -6.53 12.50
C GLN A 93 14.24 -6.56 11.78
N ARG A 94 14.62 -5.44 11.16
CA ARG A 94 15.95 -5.27 10.58
C ARG A 94 16.65 -4.11 11.26
N GLY A 95 17.95 -4.29 11.53
CA GLY A 95 18.82 -3.33 12.20
C GLY A 95 19.17 -2.09 11.38
N ASN A 96 18.31 -1.67 10.44
CA ASN A 96 18.52 -0.41 9.76
C ASN A 96 18.24 0.73 10.74
N ASN A 97 19.18 1.65 10.89
CA ASN A 97 19.01 2.79 11.79
C ASN A 97 18.20 3.93 11.15
N GLU A 98 17.83 3.82 9.87
CA GLU A 98 17.12 4.84 9.12
C GLU A 98 15.64 4.49 8.86
N GLU A 99 14.88 5.48 8.36
CA GLU A 99 13.51 5.31 7.86
C GLU A 99 13.52 4.57 6.51
N TYR A 100 12.57 3.65 6.31
CA TYR A 100 12.34 3.07 4.99
C TYR A 100 11.52 4.03 4.11
N ILE A 101 12.05 4.37 2.94
CA ILE A 101 11.38 5.24 1.96
C ILE A 101 10.60 4.47 0.89
N ALA A 102 10.93 3.19 0.68
CA ALA A 102 10.28 2.33 -0.30
C ALA A 102 10.36 0.85 0.12
N LEU A 103 9.33 0.09 -0.26
CA LEU A 103 9.28 -1.36 -0.14
C LEU A 103 8.83 -1.95 -1.48
N MET A 104 9.28 -3.16 -1.77
CA MET A 104 8.88 -3.89 -2.97
C MET A 104 8.93 -5.39 -2.67
N PHE A 105 7.86 -6.11 -3.00
CA PHE A 105 7.91 -7.57 -3.05
C PHE A 105 8.73 -8.01 -4.27
N THR A 106 9.63 -8.96 -4.07
CA THR A 106 10.43 -9.58 -5.15
C THR A 106 10.18 -11.08 -5.16
N GLY A 107 10.50 -11.75 -6.28
CA GLY A 107 10.37 -13.21 -6.39
C GLY A 107 8.92 -13.73 -6.44
N CYS A 108 7.92 -12.85 -6.43
CA CYS A 108 6.54 -13.19 -6.77
C CYS A 108 6.40 -13.25 -8.30
N SER A 109 7.03 -14.25 -8.91
CA SER A 109 6.81 -14.50 -10.34
C SER A 109 5.47 -15.18 -10.51
N ILE A 110 4.50 -14.44 -11.03
CA ILE A 110 3.30 -14.99 -11.66
C ILE A 110 3.79 -15.66 -12.95
N TRP A 111 4.23 -16.91 -12.85
CA TRP A 111 4.21 -17.77 -14.02
C TRP A 111 2.79 -18.32 -14.12
N CYS A 112 2.04 -17.67 -14.99
CA CYS A 112 0.70 -18.03 -15.44
C CYS A 112 0.59 -19.52 -15.74
N LEU A 113 -0.47 -20.16 -15.24
CA LEU A 113 -1.33 -21.07 -15.99
C LEU A 113 -2.77 -20.88 -15.52
#